data_AF-A0A945HB73-F1
#
_entry.id   AF-A0A945HB73-F1
#
_cell.length_a   1.000
_cell.length_b   1.000
_cell.length_c   1.000
_cell.angle_alpha   90.00
_cell.angle_beta   90.00
_cell.angle_gamma   90.00
#
_symmetry.space_group_name_H-M   'P 1'
#
loop_
_entity.id
_entity.type
_entity.pdbx_description
1 polymer ?
#
loop_
_entity_poly.entity_id
_entity_poly.type
_entity_poly.pdbx_seq_one_letter_code
_entity_poly.pdbx_strand_id
1 'polypeptide(L)'
;MHYIGLNRTPYDGELDEVKATKDETEWLLGEVNYAFPELNLKRTDIKYSYAGIQPVTFDESDPQGSREVVVHDLESDGISNFLMLTGGPIWNYRHIAKKILKEVSKRCVPTLAKQHPSPSSSEVTKLLRKSRSLSVEMKISDEILKKIIIEEQPVSLADILLRRTGIGWDIDQGKSAVPRVATVMAELCGWDKQRKEKEIQLFHQHIKEIYQVQKYRGDSVCD
;
A
#
# COMPACT_ATOMS: atom_id res chain seq x y z
N MET A 1 -16.82 -6.07 -6.26
CA MET A 1 -16.35 -5.04 -5.31
C MET A 1 -15.76 -3.89 -6.11
N HIS A 2 -16.11 -2.65 -5.78
CA HIS A 2 -15.65 -1.45 -6.47
C HIS A 2 -14.91 -0.54 -5.48
N TYR A 3 -13.90 0.16 -5.97
CA TYR A 3 -13.19 1.19 -5.23
C TYR A 3 -13.63 2.54 -5.75
N ILE A 4 -13.91 3.46 -4.85
CA ILE A 4 -14.39 4.81 -5.18
C ILE A 4 -13.43 5.81 -4.53
N GLY A 5 -12.97 6.76 -5.32
CA GLY A 5 -12.07 7.82 -4.92
C GLY A 5 -11.65 8.66 -6.13
N LEU A 6 -10.72 9.60 -5.99
CA LEU A 6 -9.99 9.97 -4.77
C LEU A 6 -10.44 11.35 -4.27
N ASN A 7 -10.29 11.60 -2.97
CA ASN A 7 -10.22 12.95 -2.43
C ASN A 7 -8.76 13.34 -2.16
N ARG A 8 -8.44 14.64 -2.11
CA ARG A 8 -7.15 15.15 -1.67
C ARG A 8 -7.35 16.29 -0.67
N THR A 9 -6.73 16.13 0.49
CA THR A 9 -6.71 17.10 1.57
C THR A 9 -5.25 17.28 2.02
N PRO A 10 -4.81 18.49 2.38
CA PRO A 10 -3.53 18.68 3.05
C PRO A 10 -3.47 17.84 4.33
N TYR A 11 -2.30 17.29 4.64
CA TYR A 11 -2.08 16.46 5.83
C TYR A 11 -0.72 16.78 6.43
N ASP A 12 -0.72 17.16 7.70
CA ASP A 12 0.44 17.55 8.51
C ASP A 12 0.59 16.70 9.78
N GLY A 13 -0.24 15.66 9.94
CA GLY A 13 -0.19 14.73 11.07
C GLY A 13 0.86 13.62 10.91
N GLU A 14 0.83 12.67 11.85
CA GLU A 14 1.73 11.52 11.86
C GLU A 14 1.52 10.62 10.63
N LEU A 15 2.60 10.32 9.90
CA LEU A 15 2.53 9.60 8.62
C LEU A 15 2.07 8.14 8.78
N ASP A 16 2.36 7.53 9.93
CA ASP A 16 1.97 6.16 10.25
C ASP A 16 0.49 6.05 10.70
N GLU A 17 -0.18 7.17 10.96
CA GLU A 17 -1.58 7.21 11.43
C GLU A 17 -2.59 7.62 10.34
N VAL A 18 -2.12 7.81 9.10
CA VAL A 18 -2.97 8.26 7.99
C VAL A 18 -4.12 7.27 7.75
N LYS A 19 -5.34 7.81 7.79
CA LYS A 19 -6.58 7.05 7.60
C LYS A 19 -7.64 7.91 6.96
N ALA A 20 -8.54 7.28 6.21
CA ALA A 20 -9.69 7.98 5.66
C ALA A 20 -10.55 8.49 6.83
N THR A 21 -10.83 9.79 6.82
CA THR A 21 -11.68 10.37 7.85
C THR A 21 -13.15 10.05 7.57
N LYS A 22 -13.97 10.18 8.61
CA LYS A 22 -15.43 10.10 8.49
C LYS A 22 -15.94 11.07 7.43
N ASP A 23 -15.53 12.33 7.51
CA ASP A 23 -16.07 13.39 6.65
C ASP A 23 -15.69 13.18 5.19
N GLU A 24 -14.47 12.70 4.90
CA GLU A 24 -14.06 12.33 3.54
C GLU A 24 -14.87 11.15 2.99
N THR A 25 -15.15 10.16 3.84
CA THR A 25 -15.94 8.98 3.45
C THR A 25 -17.38 9.37 3.13
N GLU A 26 -18.00 10.21 3.96
CA GLU A 26 -19.37 10.68 3.74
C GLU A 26 -19.47 11.63 2.55
N TRP A 27 -18.46 12.49 2.35
CA TRP A 27 -18.38 13.35 1.18
C TRP A 27 -18.31 12.51 -0.11
N LEU A 28 -17.42 11.51 -0.18
CA LEU A 28 -17.33 10.61 -1.33
C LEU A 28 -18.63 9.83 -1.58
N LEU A 29 -19.28 9.34 -0.52
CA LEU A 29 -20.57 8.65 -0.63
C LEU A 29 -21.65 9.57 -1.21
N GLY A 30 -21.69 10.82 -0.77
CA GLY A 30 -22.57 11.87 -1.30
C GLY A 30 -22.32 12.15 -2.78
N GLU A 31 -21.06 12.37 -3.18
CA GLU A 31 -20.68 12.62 -4.57
C GLU A 31 -21.08 11.48 -5.50
N VAL A 32 -20.89 10.22 -5.08
CA VAL A 32 -21.29 9.06 -5.89
C VAL A 32 -22.80 8.99 -6.04
N ASN A 33 -23.56 9.19 -4.96
CA ASN A 33 -25.02 9.17 -5.03
C ASN A 33 -25.57 10.38 -5.80
N TYR A 34 -24.88 11.51 -5.80
CA TYR A 34 -25.22 12.65 -6.64
C TYR A 34 -25.01 12.32 -8.13
N ALA A 35 -23.85 11.76 -8.48
CA ALA A 35 -23.52 11.38 -9.85
C ALA A 35 -24.33 10.19 -10.37
N PHE A 36 -24.67 9.25 -9.49
CA PHE A 36 -25.39 8.01 -9.80
C PHE A 36 -26.53 7.74 -8.80
N PRO A 37 -27.64 8.51 -8.86
CA PRO A 37 -28.72 8.43 -7.87
C PRO A 37 -29.36 7.05 -7.73
N GLU A 38 -29.41 6.26 -8.82
CA GLU A 38 -30.02 4.93 -8.83
C GLU A 38 -29.22 3.90 -8.02
N LEU A 39 -27.93 4.12 -7.77
CA LEU A 39 -27.13 3.20 -6.95
C LEU A 39 -27.59 3.22 -5.49
N ASN A 40 -28.06 4.39 -5.00
CA ASN A 40 -28.55 4.61 -3.64
C ASN A 40 -27.65 3.95 -2.57
N LEU A 41 -26.35 4.17 -2.70
CA LEU A 41 -25.35 3.56 -1.83
C LEU A 41 -25.50 4.09 -0.41
N LYS A 42 -25.40 3.18 0.55
CA LYS A 42 -25.46 3.48 1.98
C LYS A 42 -24.11 3.22 2.61
N ARG A 43 -23.91 3.77 3.79
CA ARG A 43 -22.71 3.52 4.60
C ARG A 43 -22.44 2.04 4.85
N THR A 44 -23.50 1.24 5.02
CA THR A 44 -23.43 -0.23 5.21
C THR A 44 -22.88 -0.97 3.99
N ASP A 45 -22.86 -0.33 2.82
CA ASP A 45 -22.30 -0.89 1.60
C ASP A 45 -20.78 -0.71 1.53
N ILE A 46 -20.22 0.20 2.35
CA ILE A 46 -18.78 0.41 2.47
C ILE A 46 -18.17 -0.73 3.29
N LYS A 47 -17.29 -1.52 2.67
CA LYS A 47 -16.63 -2.65 3.33
C LYS A 47 -15.40 -2.26 4.12
N TYR A 48 -14.63 -1.32 3.57
CA TYR A 48 -13.48 -0.71 4.21
C TYR A 48 -13.12 0.58 3.48
N SER A 49 -12.28 1.40 4.10
CA SER A 49 -11.72 2.62 3.54
C SER A 49 -10.21 2.63 3.76
N TYR A 50 -9.45 3.34 2.93
CA TYR A 50 -8.02 3.50 3.14
C TYR A 50 -7.60 4.90 2.67
N ALA A 51 -6.48 5.37 3.20
CA ALA A 51 -5.86 6.62 2.78
C ALA A 51 -4.36 6.39 2.54
N GLY A 52 -3.75 7.36 1.87
CA GLY A 52 -2.32 7.36 1.63
C GLY A 52 -1.84 8.79 1.38
N ILE A 53 -0.59 9.04 1.74
CA ILE A 53 0.03 10.34 1.56
C ILE A 53 0.63 10.45 0.17
N GLN A 54 0.38 11.59 -0.49
CA GLN A 54 1.07 11.95 -1.72
C GLN A 54 2.28 12.81 -1.36
N PRO A 55 3.51 12.37 -1.64
CA PRO A 55 4.72 13.11 -1.28
C PRO A 55 4.97 14.25 -2.28
N VAL A 56 4.13 15.27 -2.26
CA VAL A 56 4.27 16.46 -3.11
C VAL A 56 5.50 17.29 -2.74
N THR A 57 5.97 18.13 -3.65
CA THR A 57 7.00 19.12 -3.35
C THR A 57 6.36 20.27 -2.58
N PHE A 58 7.01 20.73 -1.51
CA PHE A 58 6.52 21.86 -0.72
C PHE A 58 6.39 23.13 -1.58
N ASP A 59 5.33 23.89 -1.35
CA ASP A 59 5.05 25.17 -2.02
C ASP A 59 4.40 26.10 -1.00
N GLU A 60 5.05 27.22 -0.67
CA GLU A 60 4.54 28.21 0.30
C GLU A 60 3.22 28.85 -0.16
N SER A 61 2.96 28.87 -1.47
CA SER A 61 1.78 29.49 -2.07
C SER A 61 0.59 28.54 -2.23
N ASP A 62 0.79 27.22 -2.09
CA ASP A 62 -0.24 26.21 -2.23
C ASP A 62 -0.14 25.13 -1.13
N PRO A 63 -1.09 25.06 -0.17
CA PRO A 63 -1.08 24.05 0.90
C PRO A 63 -1.21 22.60 0.37
N GLN A 64 -1.61 22.39 -0.89
CA GLN A 64 -1.60 21.07 -1.52
C GLN A 64 -0.25 20.67 -2.12
N GLY A 65 0.73 21.57 -2.09
CA GLY A 65 2.07 21.42 -2.66
C GLY A 65 2.11 21.34 -4.19
N SER A 66 3.32 21.46 -4.72
CA SER A 66 3.62 21.32 -6.13
C SER A 66 3.76 19.84 -6.55
N ARG A 67 3.24 19.53 -7.74
CA ARG A 67 3.46 18.22 -8.40
C ARG A 67 4.80 18.13 -9.12
N GLU A 68 5.60 19.19 -9.07
CA GLU A 68 6.94 19.17 -9.62
C GLU A 68 7.79 18.10 -8.93
N VAL A 69 8.65 17.45 -9.72
CA VAL A 69 9.62 16.49 -9.21
C VAL A 69 10.94 17.21 -8.99
N VAL A 70 11.33 17.35 -7.72
CA VAL A 70 12.54 18.07 -7.34
C VAL A 70 13.53 17.11 -6.69
N VAL A 71 14.79 17.18 -7.13
CA VAL A 71 15.92 16.53 -6.45
C VAL A 71 16.62 17.62 -5.65
N HIS A 72 16.52 17.53 -4.33
CA HIS A 72 17.15 18.44 -3.38
C HIS A 72 18.54 17.92 -3.05
N ASP A 73 19.52 18.81 -3.15
CA ASP A 73 20.88 18.57 -2.69
C ASP A 73 21.08 19.29 -1.35
N LEU A 74 21.26 18.52 -0.27
CA LEU A 74 21.30 19.07 1.09
C LEU A 74 22.70 19.49 1.52
N GLU A 75 23.65 19.59 0.58
CA GLU A 75 25.01 20.05 0.87
C GLU A 75 25.02 21.49 1.40
N SER A 76 24.12 22.36 0.90
CA SER A 76 23.93 23.72 1.44
C SER A 76 23.41 23.74 2.88
N ASP A 77 22.74 22.67 3.30
CA ASP A 77 22.21 22.48 4.65
C ASP A 77 23.23 21.77 5.57
N GLY A 78 24.47 21.60 5.10
CA GLY A 78 25.55 20.96 5.84
C GLY A 78 25.51 19.44 5.85
N ILE A 79 24.63 18.81 5.05
CA ILE A 79 24.49 17.36 4.95
C ILE A 79 25.17 16.87 3.67
N SER A 80 26.44 16.49 3.79
CA SER A 80 27.22 16.02 2.64
C SER A 80 26.70 14.70 2.07
N ASN A 81 26.75 14.58 0.74
CA ASN A 81 26.37 13.37 -0.01
C ASN A 81 24.92 12.90 0.22
N PHE A 82 24.01 13.83 0.54
CA PHE A 82 22.60 13.53 0.75
C PHE A 82 21.73 14.17 -0.32
N LEU A 83 21.02 13.33 -1.07
CA LEU A 83 20.03 13.77 -2.06
C LEU A 83 18.65 13.35 -1.59
N MET A 84 17.69 14.28 -1.61
CA MET A 84 16.28 14.01 -1.32
C MET A 84 15.44 14.18 -2.58
N LEU A 85 14.40 13.37 -2.75
CA LEU A 85 13.44 13.49 -3.85
C LEU A 85 12.07 13.85 -3.28
N THR A 86 11.43 14.88 -3.83
CA THR A 86 10.01 15.17 -3.60
C THR A 86 9.22 15.10 -4.91
N GLY A 87 7.92 14.90 -4.78
CA GLY A 87 7.03 14.62 -5.89
C GLY A 87 7.18 13.18 -6.40
N GLY A 88 6.85 13.01 -7.67
CA GLY A 88 7.20 11.79 -8.39
C GLY A 88 6.10 10.73 -8.44
N PRO A 89 5.08 10.95 -9.27
CA PRO A 89 3.99 10.00 -9.37
C PRO A 89 4.45 8.67 -9.97
N ILE A 90 3.76 7.58 -9.61
CA ILE A 90 4.17 6.23 -9.98
C ILE A 90 4.32 6.02 -11.49
N TRP A 91 3.58 6.71 -12.36
CA TRP A 91 3.65 6.49 -13.81
C TRP A 91 4.95 6.99 -14.46
N ASN A 92 5.68 7.92 -13.86
CA ASN A 92 6.95 8.45 -14.38
C ASN A 92 8.18 8.03 -13.56
N TYR A 93 8.03 7.07 -12.63
CA TYR A 93 9.09 6.61 -11.72
C TYR A 93 10.43 6.34 -12.42
N ARG A 94 10.40 5.70 -13.59
CA ARG A 94 11.61 5.33 -14.33
C ARG A 94 12.32 6.54 -14.94
N HIS A 95 11.58 7.58 -15.32
CA HIS A 95 12.17 8.84 -15.77
C HIS A 95 12.81 9.57 -14.58
N ILE A 96 12.15 9.57 -13.43
CA ILE A 96 12.67 10.17 -12.19
C ILE A 96 13.94 9.48 -11.72
N ALA A 97 13.96 8.15 -11.72
CA ALA A 97 15.14 7.38 -11.37
C ALA A 97 16.35 7.77 -12.23
N LYS A 98 16.16 8.05 -13.53
CA LYS A 98 17.23 8.56 -14.41
C LYS A 98 17.70 9.96 -14.01
N LYS A 99 16.80 10.84 -13.58
CA LYS A 99 17.16 12.18 -13.06
C LYS A 99 18.03 12.06 -11.82
N ILE A 100 17.62 11.28 -10.82
CA ILE A 100 18.41 11.03 -9.61
C ILE A 100 19.76 10.39 -9.97
N LEU A 101 19.77 9.39 -10.86
CA LEU A 101 21.00 8.71 -11.24
C LEU A 101 22.03 9.66 -11.87
N LYS A 102 21.57 10.67 -12.64
CA LYS A 102 22.45 11.71 -13.18
C LYS A 102 23.12 12.51 -12.07
N GLU A 103 22.41 12.84 -11.00
CA GLU A 103 22.97 13.54 -9.84
C GLU A 103 23.91 12.66 -9.01
N VAL A 104 23.53 11.41 -8.77
CA VAL A 104 24.39 10.43 -8.07
C VAL A 104 25.70 10.19 -8.83
N SER A 105 25.64 10.09 -10.16
CA SER A 105 26.81 9.82 -11.01
C SER A 105 27.83 10.95 -11.04
N LYS A 106 27.50 12.15 -10.55
CA LYS A 106 28.47 13.24 -10.34
C LYS A 106 29.31 13.04 -9.08
N ARG A 107 28.84 12.21 -8.15
CA ARG A 107 29.40 12.05 -6.80
C ARG A 107 30.08 10.70 -6.59
N CYS A 108 29.63 9.66 -7.28
CA CYS A 108 30.23 8.34 -7.19
C CYS A 108 30.22 7.58 -8.53
N VAL A 109 31.11 6.60 -8.63
CA VAL A 109 31.21 5.68 -9.77
C VAL A 109 30.73 4.30 -9.32
N PRO A 110 29.83 3.64 -10.06
CA PRO A 110 29.42 2.27 -9.74
C PRO A 110 30.62 1.30 -9.76
N THR A 111 30.77 0.52 -8.69
CA THR A 111 31.81 -0.53 -8.59
C THR A 111 31.35 -1.88 -9.15
N LEU A 112 30.04 -2.07 -9.29
CA LEU A 112 29.43 -3.29 -9.80
C LEU A 112 29.20 -3.22 -11.32
N ALA A 113 29.16 -4.38 -11.95
CA ALA A 113 28.79 -4.49 -13.36
C ALA A 113 27.39 -3.93 -13.61
N LYS A 114 27.20 -3.31 -14.78
CA LYS A 114 25.91 -2.78 -15.20
C LYS A 114 24.86 -3.90 -15.21
N GLN A 115 23.81 -3.71 -14.44
CA GLN A 115 22.66 -4.61 -14.42
C GLN A 115 21.61 -4.17 -15.45
N HIS A 116 20.90 -5.13 -16.02
CA HIS A 116 19.72 -4.86 -16.84
C HIS A 116 18.48 -4.96 -15.95
N PRO A 117 17.69 -3.87 -15.80
CA PRO A 117 16.45 -3.96 -15.04
C PRO A 117 15.53 -5.00 -15.71
N SER A 118 15.00 -5.92 -14.92
CA SER A 118 13.97 -6.87 -15.34
C SER A 118 12.61 -6.29 -14.97
N PRO A 119 11.89 -5.61 -15.90
CA PRO A 119 10.55 -5.10 -15.63
C PRO A 119 9.50 -6.22 -15.59
N SER A 120 9.93 -7.47 -15.80
CA SER A 120 9.06 -8.63 -15.82
C SER A 120 8.29 -8.70 -14.51
N SER A 121 6.96 -8.78 -14.62
CA SER A 121 6.14 -9.43 -13.62
C SER A 121 6.89 -10.70 -13.19
N SER A 122 7.27 -10.81 -11.91
CA SER A 122 7.87 -12.03 -11.36
C SER A 122 7.05 -13.23 -11.84
N GLU A 123 7.66 -14.41 -12.00
CA GLU A 123 6.90 -15.61 -12.40
C GLU A 123 5.69 -15.79 -11.46
N VAL A 124 5.87 -15.44 -10.18
CA VAL A 124 4.83 -15.20 -9.17
C VAL A 124 3.69 -14.28 -9.66
N THR A 125 3.99 -13.07 -10.13
CA THR A 125 2.97 -12.13 -10.62
C THR A 125 2.17 -12.73 -11.80
N LYS A 126 2.79 -13.52 -12.68
CA LYS A 126 2.07 -14.22 -13.76
C LYS A 126 1.15 -15.30 -13.21
N LEU A 127 1.63 -16.08 -12.23
CA LEU A 127 0.84 -17.10 -11.55
C LEU A 127 -0.37 -16.50 -10.84
N LEU A 128 -0.19 -15.39 -10.12
CA LEU A 128 -1.26 -14.64 -9.46
C LEU A 128 -2.30 -14.11 -10.44
N ARG A 129 -1.88 -13.63 -11.62
CA ARG A 129 -2.82 -13.21 -12.66
C ARG A 129 -3.64 -14.38 -13.22
N LYS A 130 -3.00 -15.53 -13.45
CA LYS A 130 -3.69 -16.75 -13.92
C LYS A 130 -4.68 -17.28 -12.89
N SER A 131 -4.36 -17.21 -11.59
CA SER A 131 -5.27 -17.64 -10.53
C SER A 131 -6.45 -16.69 -10.34
N ARG A 132 -6.29 -15.40 -10.66
CA ARG A 132 -7.36 -14.38 -10.55
C ARG A 132 -8.47 -14.48 -11.59
N SER A 133 -8.24 -15.10 -12.75
CA SER A 133 -9.20 -15.05 -13.87
C SER A 133 -10.35 -16.05 -13.78
N LEU A 134 -10.45 -16.87 -12.72
CA LEU A 134 -11.34 -18.03 -12.69
C LEU A 134 -12.32 -18.08 -11.50
N SER A 135 -12.24 -17.19 -10.51
CA SER A 135 -13.16 -17.20 -9.37
C SER A 135 -13.40 -15.82 -8.77
N VAL A 136 -14.61 -15.60 -8.24
CA VAL A 136 -14.97 -14.41 -7.45
C VAL A 136 -14.22 -14.39 -6.11
N GLU A 137 -13.88 -15.56 -5.58
CA GLU A 137 -13.02 -15.72 -4.40
C GLU A 137 -11.55 -15.81 -4.81
N MET A 138 -10.68 -14.98 -4.20
CA MET A 138 -9.24 -15.09 -4.43
C MET A 138 -8.64 -16.30 -3.70
N LYS A 139 -8.52 -17.43 -4.40
CA LYS A 139 -7.83 -18.63 -3.89
C LYS A 139 -6.40 -18.71 -4.42
N ILE A 140 -5.42 -18.59 -3.53
CA ILE A 140 -3.99 -18.77 -3.85
C ILE A 140 -3.55 -20.13 -3.30
N SER A 141 -2.92 -20.94 -4.14
CA SER A 141 -2.37 -22.25 -3.73
C SER A 141 -1.15 -22.09 -2.83
N ASP A 142 -0.90 -23.10 -2.00
CA ASP A 142 0.28 -23.10 -1.12
C ASP A 142 1.59 -23.09 -1.92
N GLU A 143 1.62 -23.67 -3.12
CA GLU A 143 2.77 -23.61 -4.03
C GLU A 143 3.12 -22.17 -4.43
N ILE A 144 2.11 -21.36 -4.77
CA ILE A 144 2.31 -19.95 -5.10
C ILE A 144 2.75 -19.17 -3.86
N LEU A 145 2.16 -19.44 -2.69
CA LEU A 145 2.57 -18.80 -1.43
C LEU A 145 4.03 -19.10 -1.10
N LYS A 146 4.45 -20.37 -1.19
CA LYS A 146 5.84 -20.77 -0.94
C LYS A 146 6.80 -20.07 -1.90
N LYS A 147 6.43 -19.96 -3.18
CA LYS A 147 7.23 -19.23 -4.18
C LYS A 147 7.37 -17.74 -3.85
N ILE A 148 6.27 -17.08 -3.48
CA ILE A 148 6.30 -15.68 -3.00
C ILE A 148 7.25 -15.53 -1.82
N ILE A 149 7.16 -16.45 -0.84
CA ILE A 149 7.96 -16.37 0.38
C ILE A 149 9.45 -16.49 0.07
N ILE A 150 9.83 -17.43 -0.80
CA ILE A 150 11.23 -17.69 -1.16
C ILE A 150 11.80 -16.57 -2.05
N GLU A 151 11.04 -16.09 -3.03
CA GLU A 151 11.54 -15.16 -4.05
C GLU A 151 11.40 -13.68 -3.66
N GLU A 152 10.37 -13.33 -2.88
CA GLU A 152 10.03 -11.93 -2.55
C GLU A 152 10.17 -11.62 -1.05
N GLN A 153 10.59 -12.61 -0.25
CA GLN A 153 11.02 -12.50 1.15
C GLN A 153 10.15 -11.58 2.02
N PRO A 154 8.82 -11.81 2.10
CA PRO A 154 7.97 -11.09 3.04
C PRO A 154 8.44 -11.38 4.48
N VAL A 155 8.43 -10.35 5.34
CA VAL A 155 8.89 -10.45 6.74
C VAL A 155 7.74 -10.36 7.75
N SER A 156 6.54 -10.08 7.26
CA SER A 156 5.30 -9.99 8.05
C SER A 156 4.10 -10.56 7.31
N LEU A 157 3.02 -10.83 8.05
CA LEU A 157 1.73 -11.21 7.43
C LEU A 157 1.14 -10.09 6.57
N ALA A 158 1.32 -8.83 6.99
CA ALA A 158 0.89 -7.67 6.21
C ALA A 158 1.60 -7.61 4.84
N ASP A 159 2.90 -7.93 4.78
CA ASP A 159 3.66 -7.93 3.52
C ASP A 159 3.07 -8.91 2.51
N ILE A 160 2.85 -10.16 2.93
CA ILE A 160 2.37 -11.19 2.00
C ILE A 160 0.88 -10.98 1.64
N LEU A 161 0.03 -10.67 2.61
CA LEU A 161 -1.43 -10.54 2.39
C LEU A 161 -1.79 -9.25 1.63
N LEU A 162 -1.24 -8.11 2.03
CA LEU A 162 -1.62 -6.81 1.46
C LEU A 162 -0.77 -6.43 0.23
N ARG A 163 0.53 -6.74 0.25
CA ARG A 163 1.48 -6.19 -0.75
C ARG A 163 1.87 -7.17 -1.85
N ARG A 164 1.79 -8.49 -1.64
CA ARG A 164 2.21 -9.50 -2.65
C ARG A 164 1.04 -10.23 -3.31
N THR A 165 0.15 -10.78 -2.49
CA THR A 165 -0.97 -11.60 -2.97
C THR A 165 -2.16 -10.77 -3.44
N GLY A 166 -2.36 -9.64 -2.77
CA GLY A 166 -3.54 -8.80 -2.90
C GLY A 166 -4.80 -9.35 -2.22
N ILE A 167 -4.71 -10.49 -1.51
CA ILE A 167 -5.84 -11.07 -0.75
C ILE A 167 -6.32 -10.08 0.31
N GLY A 168 -5.42 -9.28 0.87
CA GLY A 168 -5.77 -8.27 1.86
C GLY A 168 -6.69 -7.16 1.34
N TRP A 169 -6.90 -7.08 0.02
CA TRP A 169 -7.84 -6.17 -0.62
C TRP A 169 -9.17 -6.83 -0.96
N ASP A 170 -9.41 -8.11 -0.63
CA ASP A 170 -10.73 -8.74 -0.78
C ASP A 170 -11.73 -8.21 0.29
N ILE A 171 -13.00 -8.58 0.18
CA ILE A 171 -14.08 -8.17 1.08
C ILE A 171 -13.77 -8.52 2.55
N ASP A 172 -13.15 -9.67 2.80
CA ASP A 172 -12.77 -10.10 4.15
C ASP A 172 -11.39 -9.57 4.58
N GLN A 173 -10.72 -8.80 3.72
CA GLN A 173 -9.37 -8.27 3.89
C GLN A 173 -8.32 -9.35 4.19
N GLY A 174 -8.56 -10.58 3.72
CA GLY A 174 -7.68 -11.72 3.92
C GLY A 174 -7.72 -12.34 5.31
N LYS A 175 -8.65 -11.94 6.18
CA LYS A 175 -8.79 -12.47 7.54
C LYS A 175 -8.96 -13.99 7.55
N SER A 176 -9.73 -14.55 6.60
CA SER A 176 -9.91 -16.00 6.51
C SER A 176 -8.64 -16.74 6.11
N ALA A 177 -7.71 -16.10 5.40
CA ALA A 177 -6.46 -16.68 4.96
C ALA A 177 -5.35 -16.67 6.03
N VAL A 178 -5.49 -15.84 7.07
CA VAL A 178 -4.47 -15.60 8.10
C VAL A 178 -3.94 -16.89 8.73
N PRO A 179 -4.77 -17.83 9.24
CA PRO A 179 -4.25 -19.02 9.92
C PRO A 179 -3.39 -19.92 9.00
N ARG A 180 -3.84 -20.07 7.75
CA ARG A 180 -3.13 -20.84 6.73
C ARG A 180 -1.81 -20.17 6.35
N VAL A 181 -1.84 -18.88 6.00
CA VAL A 181 -0.65 -18.14 5.57
C VAL A 181 0.37 -18.02 6.70
N ALA A 182 -0.07 -17.79 7.94
CA ALA A 182 0.81 -17.77 9.11
C ALA A 182 1.53 -19.11 9.35
N THR A 183 0.87 -20.23 9.03
CA THR A 183 1.49 -21.56 9.15
C THR A 183 2.60 -21.73 8.11
N VAL A 184 2.34 -21.38 6.84
CA VAL A 184 3.35 -21.47 5.76
C VAL A 184 4.52 -20.50 6.01
N MET A 185 4.23 -19.27 6.45
CA MET A 185 5.25 -18.29 6.84
C MET A 185 6.11 -18.80 7.98
N ALA A 186 5.51 -19.40 9.02
CA ALA A 186 6.28 -19.90 10.15
C ALA A 186 7.21 -21.06 9.77
N GLU A 187 6.75 -21.97 8.90
CA GLU A 187 7.55 -23.07 8.37
C GLU A 187 8.76 -22.56 7.56
N LEU A 188 8.54 -21.63 6.62
CA LEU A 188 9.57 -21.18 5.69
C LEU A 188 10.48 -20.07 6.23
N CYS A 189 9.96 -19.18 7.07
CA CYS A 189 10.71 -18.08 7.66
C CYS A 189 11.30 -18.43 9.03
N GLY A 190 11.09 -19.66 9.52
CA GLY A 190 11.61 -20.13 10.81
C GLY A 190 10.99 -19.41 12.01
N TRP A 191 9.72 -19.01 11.94
CA TRP A 191 9.07 -18.36 13.08
C TRP A 191 8.69 -19.39 14.14
N ASP A 192 9.02 -19.07 15.39
CA ASP A 192 8.50 -19.81 16.53
C ASP A 192 6.99 -19.53 16.75
N LYS A 193 6.41 -20.27 17.69
CA LYS A 193 4.98 -20.14 18.04
C LYS A 193 4.63 -18.72 18.52
N GLN A 194 5.51 -18.06 19.27
CA GLN A 194 5.27 -16.74 19.83
C GLN A 194 5.27 -15.67 18.73
N ARG A 195 6.24 -15.72 17.81
CA ARG A 195 6.33 -14.84 16.66
C ARG A 195 5.12 -15.02 15.75
N LYS A 196 4.73 -16.27 15.44
CA LYS A 196 3.54 -16.54 14.61
C LYS A 196 2.28 -15.90 15.20
N GLU A 197 2.06 -16.10 16.50
CA GLU A 197 0.91 -15.50 17.20
C GLU A 197 0.95 -13.97 17.20
N LYS A 198 2.13 -13.40 17.47
CA LYS A 198 2.34 -11.95 17.42
C LYS A 198 2.04 -11.37 16.03
N GLU A 199 2.48 -12.03 14.96
CA GLU A 199 2.21 -11.59 13.59
C GLU A 199 0.72 -11.62 13.25
N ILE A 200 -0.01 -12.65 13.69
CA ILE A 200 -1.46 -12.74 13.52
C ILE A 200 -2.15 -11.56 14.21
N GLN A 201 -1.77 -11.26 15.46
CA GLN A 201 -2.30 -10.14 16.22
C GLN A 201 -2.00 -8.79 15.54
N LEU A 202 -0.76 -8.57 15.13
CA LEU A 202 -0.33 -7.35 14.43
C LEU A 202 -1.09 -7.15 13.12
N PHE A 203 -1.33 -8.21 12.35
CA PHE A 203 -2.10 -8.12 11.11
C PHE A 203 -3.55 -7.69 11.40
N HIS A 204 -4.21 -8.33 12.37
CA HIS A 204 -5.58 -7.96 12.73
C HIS A 204 -5.69 -6.54 13.27
N GLN A 205 -4.71 -6.11 14.06
CA GLN A 205 -4.61 -4.74 14.55
C GLN A 205 -4.45 -3.74 13.39
N HIS A 206 -3.53 -4.01 12.46
CA HIS A 206 -3.29 -3.16 11.29
C HIS A 206 -4.54 -2.98 10.43
N ILE A 207 -5.26 -4.08 10.14
CA ILE A 207 -6.53 -4.02 9.41
C ILE A 207 -7.59 -3.22 10.18
N LYS A 208 -7.62 -3.35 11.51
CA LYS A 208 -8.55 -2.64 12.37
C LYS A 208 -8.27 -1.13 12.44
N GLU A 209 -7.02 -0.73 12.47
CA GLU A 209 -6.64 0.68 12.68
C GLU A 209 -6.67 1.50 11.39
N ILE A 210 -6.17 0.93 10.29
CA ILE A 210 -5.96 1.68 9.04
C ILE A 210 -7.16 1.54 8.10
N TYR A 211 -7.80 0.38 8.09
CA TYR A 211 -8.79 0.04 7.06
C TYR A 211 -10.24 0.05 7.54
N GLN A 212 -10.53 0.48 8.76
CA GLN A 212 -11.91 0.53 9.26
C GLN A 212 -12.65 1.80 8.83
N VAL A 213 -13.91 1.60 8.46
CA VAL A 213 -14.89 2.69 8.38
C VAL A 213 -15.10 3.23 9.79
N GLN A 214 -14.78 4.50 10.01
CA GLN A 214 -14.86 5.14 11.33
C GLN A 214 -16.28 5.04 11.91
N LYS A 215 -16.45 4.47 13.11
CA LYS A 215 -17.79 4.31 13.74
C LYS A 215 -18.36 5.65 14.23
N TYR A 216 -19.69 5.79 14.24
CA TYR A 216 -20.38 6.91 14.89
C TYR A 216 -20.59 6.67 16.40
N ARG A 217 -20.76 7.76 17.16
CA ARG A 217 -21.46 7.67 18.46
C ARG A 217 -22.90 7.21 18.20
N GLY A 218 -23.22 5.98 18.61
CA GLY A 218 -24.54 5.38 18.46
C GLY A 218 -24.61 4.19 17.49
N ASP A 219 -23.53 3.86 16.77
CA ASP A 219 -23.46 2.62 16.00
C ASP A 219 -23.40 1.44 16.98
N SER A 220 -24.50 0.71 17.14
CA SER A 220 -24.58 -0.48 17.98
C SER A 220 -23.59 -1.54 17.51
N VAL A 221 -22.91 -2.17 18.47
CA VAL A 221 -22.00 -3.30 18.25
C VAL A 221 -22.82 -4.46 17.69
N CYS A 222 -22.65 -4.75 16.39
CA CYS A 222 -22.95 -6.07 15.87
C CYS A 222 -21.62 -6.81 15.79
N ASP A 223 -21.47 -7.78 16.68
CA ASP A 223 -20.36 -8.75 16.72
C ASP A 223 -20.31 -9.62 15.45
#